data_AF-A0A420DEP1-F1
#
_entry.id   AF-A0A420DEP1-F1
#
_cell.length_a   1.000
_cell.length_b   1.000
_cell.length_c   1.000
_cell.angle_alpha   90.00
_cell.angle_beta   90.00
_cell.angle_gamma   90.00
#
_symmetry.space_group_name_H-M   'P 1'
#
loop_
_entity.id
_entity.type
_entity.pdbx_description
1 polymer ?
#
loop_
_entity_poly.entity_id
_entity_poly.type
_entity_poly.pdbx_seq_one_letter_code
_entity_poly.pdbx_strand_id
1 'polypeptide(L)' 'MDFPTEFKIFQQSDIIDDFMTHLLNGSMGIAMARDWFYRREGNTIIFTLKPGHTPKLDVLIWFGFYTRD' A
#
# COMPACT_ATOMS: atom_id res chain seq x y z
N MET A 1 -6.36 -7.24 18.90
CA MET A 1 -5.27 -6.51 18.23
C MET A 1 -5.93 -5.60 17.23
N ASP A 2 -5.91 -4.30 17.46
CA ASP A 2 -6.35 -3.34 16.46
C ASP A 2 -5.25 -3.22 15.43
N PHE A 3 -5.53 -3.59 14.18
CA PHE A 3 -4.58 -3.40 13.11
C PHE A 3 -4.60 -1.94 12.66
N PRO A 4 -3.45 -1.37 12.25
CA PRO A 4 -3.41 -0.04 11.69
C PRO A 4 -4.31 0.04 10.45
N THR A 5 -5.17 1.05 10.42
CA THR A 5 -6.06 1.35 9.29
C THR A 5 -5.38 2.21 8.24
N GLU A 6 -4.16 2.68 8.49
CA GLU A 6 -3.35 3.45 7.55
C GLU A 6 -1.90 2.94 7.57
N PHE A 7 -1.26 2.88 6.40
CA PHE A 7 0.19 2.75 6.29
C PHE A 7 0.73 3.56 5.11
N LYS A 8 2.04 3.82 5.12
CA LYS A 8 2.70 4.66 4.14
C LYS A 8 3.93 3.96 3.59
N ILE A 9 4.22 4.23 2.32
CA ILE A 9 5.45 3.81 1.66
C ILE A 9 6.14 5.07 1.18
N PHE A 10 7.38 5.27 1.63
CA PHE A 10 8.23 6.37 1.19
C PHE A 10 9.49 5.80 0.56
N GLN A 11 9.78 6.20 -0.68
CA GLN A 11 10.94 5.75 -1.46
C GLN A 11 11.42 6.83 -2.44
N GLN A 12 12.51 6.56 -3.16
CA GLN A 12 12.97 7.42 -4.26
C GLN A 12 11.91 7.51 -5.37
N SER A 13 11.95 8.58 -6.16
CA SER A 13 10.87 8.90 -7.11
C SER A 13 10.69 7.83 -8.18
N ASP A 14 11.79 7.27 -8.68
CA ASP A 14 11.81 6.19 -9.66
C ASP A 14 11.19 4.89 -9.11
N ILE A 15 11.49 4.54 -7.85
CA ILE A 15 10.89 3.38 -7.16
C ILE A 15 9.39 3.61 -6.95
N ILE A 16 8.98 4.81 -6.54
CA ILE A 16 7.56 5.14 -6.37
C ILE A 16 6.81 5.12 -7.70
N ASP A 17 7.43 5.59 -8.79
CA ASP A 17 6.84 5.56 -10.12
C ASP A 17 6.62 4.12 -10.61
N ASP A 18 7.58 3.22 -10.37
CA ASP A 18 7.44 1.80 -10.64
C ASP A 18 6.33 1.16 -9.79
N PHE A 19 6.30 1.49 -8.50
CA PHE A 19 5.24 1.03 -7.59
C PHE A 19 3.84 1.46 -8.05
N MET A 20 3.69 2.71 -8.47
CA MET A 20 2.45 3.23 -9.03
C MET A 20 2.06 2.52 -10.33
N THR A 21 3.03 2.18 -11.17
CA THR A 21 2.79 1.41 -12.40
C THR A 21 2.21 0.04 -12.09
N HIS A 22 2.75 -0.65 -11.07
CA HIS A 22 2.23 -1.92 -10.60
C HIS A 22 0.87 -1.81 -9.89
N LEU A 23 0.61 -0.73 -9.16
CA LEU A 23 -0.70 -0.46 -8.56
C LEU A 23 -1.79 -0.17 -9.59
N LEU A 24 -1.44 0.42 -10.73
CA LEU A 24 -2.40 0.77 -11.77
C LEU A 24 -2.64 -0.37 -12.77
N ASN A 25 -1.59 -1.10 -13.12
CA ASN A 25 -1.63 -2.08 -14.23
C ASN A 25 -1.44 -3.53 -13.79
N GLY A 26 -0.99 -3.76 -12.56
CA GLY A 26 -0.74 -5.09 -12.03
C GLY A 26 -1.98 -5.72 -11.40
N SER A 27 -2.08 -7.04 -11.48
CA SER A 27 -3.05 -7.84 -10.71
C SER A 27 -3.01 -7.55 -9.20
N MET A 28 -1.83 -7.15 -8.71
CA MET A 28 -1.61 -6.73 -7.33
C MET A 28 -2.30 -5.40 -6.99
N GLY A 29 -2.22 -4.42 -7.89
CA GLY A 29 -2.94 -3.16 -7.74
C GLY A 29 -4.44 -3.36 -7.63
N ILE A 30 -4.99 -4.27 -8.44
CA ILE A 30 -6.40 -4.67 -8.39
C ILE A 30 -6.74 -5.34 -7.06
N ALA A 31 -5.88 -6.27 -6.59
CA ALA A 31 -6.08 -6.94 -5.31
C ALA A 31 -6.06 -5.95 -4.12
N MET A 32 -5.18 -4.95 -4.16
CA MET A 32 -5.09 -3.89 -3.15
C MET A 32 -6.27 -2.94 -3.19
N ALA A 33 -6.64 -2.47 -4.38
CA ALA A 33 -7.76 -1.57 -4.59
C ALA A 33 -9.10 -2.18 -4.15
N ARG A 34 -9.19 -3.51 -3.97
CA ARG A 34 -10.36 -4.16 -3.36
C ARG A 34 -10.54 -3.73 -1.90
N ASP A 35 -9.48 -3.83 -1.10
CA ASP A 35 -9.54 -3.70 0.36
C ASP A 35 -9.03 -2.34 0.88
N TRP A 36 -8.28 -1.59 0.06
CA TRP A 36 -7.62 -0.35 0.42
C TRP A 36 -7.95 0.80 -0.54
N PHE A 37 -8.06 2.01 0.00
CA PHE A 37 -7.87 3.24 -0.75
C PHE A 37 -6.38 3.59 -0.77
N TYR A 38 -5.91 4.27 -1.82
CA TYR A 38 -4.55 4.79 -1.85
C TYR A 38 -4.48 6.15 -2.53
N ARG A 39 -3.48 6.96 -2.16
CA ARG A 39 -3.13 8.22 -2.83
C ARG A 39 -1.63 8.45 -2.80
N ARG A 40 -1.12 9.18 -3.79
CA ARG A 40 0.29 9.59 -3.89
C ARG A 40 0.45 11.04 -3.45
N GLU A 41 1.45 11.29 -2.60
CA GLU A 41 1.90 12.60 -2.16
C GLU A 41 3.42 12.68 -2.36
N GLY A 42 3.84 13.19 -3.53
CA GLY A 42 5.25 13.22 -3.92
C GLY A 42 5.86 11.81 -3.99
N ASN A 43 6.82 11.55 -3.10
CA ASN A 43 7.53 10.28 -2.96
C ASN A 43 6.92 9.35 -1.92
N THR A 44 5.68 9.65 -1.49
CA THR A 44 4.95 8.85 -0.51
C THR A 44 3.68 8.30 -1.14
N ILE A 45 3.38 7.03 -0.92
CA ILE A 45 2.06 6.44 -1.17
C ILE A 45 1.40 6.16 0.18
N ILE A 46 0.19 6.65 0.36
CA ILE A 46 -0.60 6.50 1.58
C ILE A 46 -1.73 5.53 1.28
N PHE A 47 -1.84 4.48 2.08
CA PHE A 47 -2.89 3.47 1.99
C PHE A 47 -3.81 3.56 3.20
N THR A 48 -5.13 3.54 2.97
CA THR A 48 -6.14 3.54 4.03
C THR A 48 -7.09 2.37 3.84
N LEU A 49 -7.27 1.55 4.88
CA LEU A 49 -8.14 0.40 4.87
C LEU A 49 -9.59 0.85 4.73
N LYS A 50 -10.34 0.21 3.85
CA LYS A 50 -11.77 0.51 3.70
C LYS A 50 -12.56 0.07 4.94
N PRO A 51 -13.61 0.80 5.33
CA PRO A 51 -14.45 0.42 6.46
C PRO A 51 -14.99 -1.01 6.31
N GLY A 52 -14.88 -1.82 7.37
CA GLY A 52 -15.37 -3.22 7.38
C GLY A 52 -14.46 -4.23 6.68
N HIS A 53 -13.35 -3.80 6.07
CA HIS A 53 -12.32 -4.71 5.55
C HIS A 53 -11.31 -5.07 6.64
N THR A 54 -10.58 -6.16 6.43
CA THR A 54 -9.51 -6.62 7.32
C THR A 54 -8.20 -6.61 6.55
N PRO A 55 -7.09 -6.14 7.16
CA PRO A 55 -5.78 -6.23 6.54
C PRO A 55 -5.44 -7.69 6.26
N LYS A 56 -4.94 -7.96 5.06
CA LYS A 56 -4.45 -9.28 4.69
C LYS A 56 -2.94 -9.26 4.69
N LEU A 57 -2.35 -10.14 5.50
CA LEU A 57 -0.90 -10.21 5.74
C LEU A 57 -0.11 -10.51 4.45
N ASP A 58 -0.68 -11.29 3.53
CA ASP A 58 -0.10 -11.59 2.22
C ASP A 58 0.09 -10.34 1.35
N VAL A 59 -0.87 -9.40 1.39
CA VAL A 59 -0.77 -8.10 0.73
C VAL A 59 0.26 -7.21 1.43
N LEU A 60 0.36 -7.30 2.76
CA LEU A 60 1.32 -6.53 3.54
C LEU A 60 2.78 -7.00 3.37
N ILE A 61 2.99 -8.31 3.22
CA ILE A 61 4.31 -8.95 3.02
C ILE A 61 4.97 -8.47 1.72
N TRP A 62 4.17 -8.18 0.69
CA TRP A 62 4.67 -7.64 -0.58
C TRP A 62 5.33 -6.27 -0.44
N PHE A 63 5.04 -5.52 0.62
CA PHE A 63 5.70 -4.23 0.90
C PHE A 63 7.03 -4.37 1.63
N GLY A 64 7.48 -5.59 1.93
CA GLY A 64 8.87 -5.91 2.22
C GLY A 64 9.53 -5.01 3.26
N PHE A 65 9.29 -5.33 4.54
CA PHE A 65 9.76 -4.67 5.77
C PHE A 65 8.96 -3.43 6.22
N TYR A 66 7.99 -3.70 7.10
CA TYR A 66 7.72 -2.81 8.23
C TYR A 66 9.04 -2.60 8.98
N THR A 67 9.74 -1.51 8.72
CA THR A 67 10.70 -0.99 9.70
C THR A 67 9.86 -0.39 10.81
N ARG A 68 9.82 -1.07 11.97
CA ARG A 68 9.46 -0.42 13.23
C ARG A 68 10.47 0.72 13.43
N ASP A 69 9.97 1.95 13.52
CA ASP A 69 10.64 2.95 14.38
C ASP A 69 10.36 2.60 15.84
#